data_AF-A0A944KDS9-F1
#
_entry.id   AF-A0A944KDS9-F1
#
_cell.length_a   1.000
_cell.length_b   1.000
_cell.length_c   1.000
_cell.angle_alpha   90.00
_cell.angle_beta   90.00
_cell.angle_gamma   90.00
#
_symmetry.space_group_name_H-M   'P 1'
#
loop_
_entity.id
_entity.type
_entity.pdbx_description
1 polymer ?
#
loop_
_entity_poly.entity_id
_entity_poly.type
_entity_poly.pdbx_seq_one_letter_code
_entity_poly.pdbx_strand_id
1 'polypeptide(L)' 'MYPIDSFGHERHPFLHRQVRDIASRGEGELTAVVHEEHGKRVTRVAYVKAANGIEWSTAADNIQAVR' A
#
# COMPACT_ATOMS: atom_id res chain seq x y z
N MET A 1 -12.74 -2.36 -3.35
CA MET A 1 -12.27 -2.60 -1.98
C MET A 1 -12.18 -4.10 -1.80
N TYR A 2 -11.00 -4.63 -1.49
CA TYR A 2 -10.78 -6.07 -1.37
C TYR A 2 -11.11 -6.56 0.05
N PRO A 3 -11.27 -7.88 0.28
CA PRO A 3 -11.51 -8.40 1.61
C PRO A 3 -10.42 -7.99 2.60
N ILE A 4 -10.82 -7.72 3.84
CA ILE A 4 -9.95 -7.29 4.94
C ILE A 4 -9.98 -8.37 6.01
N ASP A 5 -8.82 -8.72 6.55
CA ASP A 5 -8.73 -9.67 7.67
C ASP A 5 -9.02 -9.01 9.03
N SER A 6 -9.02 -9.80 10.11
CA SER A 6 -9.27 -9.31 11.47
C SER A 6 -8.20 -8.34 11.99
N PHE A 7 -7.08 -8.19 11.26
CA PHE A 7 -5.97 -7.29 11.58
C PHE A 7 -5.96 -6.03 10.71
N GLY A 8 -6.95 -5.86 9.84
CA GLY A 8 -7.04 -4.69 8.97
C GLY A 8 -6.24 -4.80 7.67
N HIS A 9 -5.65 -5.96 7.34
CA HIS A 9 -4.93 -6.14 6.08
C HIS A 9 -5.89 -6.41 4.93
N GLU A 10 -5.82 -5.57 3.91
CA GLU A 10 -6.57 -5.70 2.67
C GLU A 10 -5.85 -6.64 1.69
N ARG A 11 -6.58 -7.61 1.14
CA ARG A 11 -6.09 -8.55 0.10
C ARG A 11 -5.94 -7.86 -1.27
N HIS A 12 -5.05 -6.89 -1.36
CA HIS A 12 -4.86 -6.06 -2.55
C HIS A 12 -4.22 -6.87 -3.71
N PRO A 13 -4.66 -6.69 -4.97
CA PRO A 13 -4.18 -7.45 -6.13
C PRO A 13 -2.72 -7.17 -6.49
N PHE A 14 -2.18 -6.06 -6.00
CA PHE A 14 -0.78 -5.69 -6.20
C PHE A 14 0.14 -6.16 -5.07
N LEU A 15 -0.37 -6.87 -4.04
CA LEU A 15 0.50 -7.44 -3.01
C LEU A 15 1.60 -8.29 -3.66
N HIS A 16 2.84 -8.09 -3.21
CA HIS A 16 4.05 -8.72 -3.74
C HIS A 16 4.34 -8.40 -5.22
N ARG A 17 3.84 -7.27 -5.72
CA ARG A 17 4.14 -6.76 -7.08
C ARG A 17 4.84 -5.41 -7.00
N GLN A 18 5.60 -5.10 -8.05
CA GLN A 18 6.12 -3.75 -8.23
C GLN A 18 5.00 -2.75 -8.47
N VAL A 19 5.01 -1.72 -7.64
CA VAL A 19 4.13 -0.57 -7.73
C VAL A 19 4.94 0.71 -7.80
N ARG A 20 4.31 1.74 -8.33
CA ARG A 20 4.81 3.11 -8.33
C ARG A 20 3.85 4.00 -7.57
N ASP A 21 4.37 4.80 -6.65
CA ASP A 21 3.62 5.89 -6.06
C ASP A 21 3.50 7.03 -7.07
N ILE A 22 2.27 7.47 -7.35
CA ILE A 22 1.96 8.53 -8.32
C ILE A 22 2.54 9.87 -7.84
N ALA A 23 2.49 10.14 -6.53
CA ALA A 23 2.89 11.43 -5.97
C ALA A 23 4.41 11.59 -5.92
N SER A 24 5.13 10.66 -5.28
CA SER A 24 6.59 10.72 -5.17
C SER A 24 7.33 10.20 -6.41
N ARG A 25 6.63 9.49 -7.30
CA ARG A 25 7.20 8.71 -8.41
C ARG A 25 8.12 7.56 -8.00
N GLY A 26 8.24 7.28 -6.70
CA GLY A 26 9.06 6.16 -6.18
C GLY A 26 8.47 4.80 -6.55
N GLU A 27 9.34 3.83 -6.78
CA GLU A 27 8.99 2.47 -7.17
C GLU A 27 9.49 1.45 -6.13
N GLY A 28 8.68 0.43 -5.86
CA GLY A 28 8.99 -0.61 -4.88
C GLY A 28 7.90 -1.68 -4.82
N GLU A 29 8.13 -2.71 -4.02
CA GLU A 29 7.20 -3.84 -3.85
C GLU A 29 6.12 -3.43 -2.86
N LEU A 30 4.85 -3.63 -3.21
CA LEU A 30 3.76 -3.47 -2.26
C LEU A 30 3.75 -4.65 -1.27
N THR A 31 4.09 -4.39 -0.02
CA THR A 31 4.17 -5.43 1.03
C THR A 31 2.89 -5.57 1.83
N ALA A 32 2.13 -4.48 2.00
CA ALA A 32 0.85 -4.50 2.69
C ALA A 32 -0.07 -3.34 2.27
N VAL A 33 -1.37 -3.54 2.42
CA VAL A 33 -2.37 -2.46 2.47
C VAL A 33 -3.16 -2.64 3.75
N VAL A 34 -3.20 -1.63 4.61
CA VAL A 34 -3.82 -1.67 5.93
C VAL A 34 -4.89 -0.59 6.04
N HIS A 35 -5.99 -0.93 6.72
CA HIS A 35 -7.05 0.01 7.08
C HIS A 35 -6.76 0.51 8.49
N GLU A 36 -6.25 1.74 8.59
CA GLU A 36 -5.96 2.38 9.86
C GLU A 36 -7.15 3.24 10.31
N GLU A 37 -7.56 3.08 11.57
CA GLU A 37 -8.56 3.92 12.20
C GLU A 37 -7.92 5.16 12.81
N HIS A 38 -8.30 6.33 12.30
CA HIS A 38 -7.92 7.64 12.83
C HIS A 38 -9.18 8.31 13.39
N GLY A 39 -9.50 7.96 14.64
CA GLY A 39 -10.72 8.41 15.31
C GLY A 39 -11.98 7.84 14.66
N LYS A 40 -12.74 8.69 13.95
CA LYS A 40 -13.97 8.27 13.24
C LYS A 40 -13.75 7.96 11.75
N ARG A 41 -12.51 8.05 11.27
CA ARG A 41 -12.18 7.89 9.85
C ARG A 41 -11.29 6.67 9.66
N VAL A 42 -11.60 5.86 8.66
CA VAL A 42 -10.72 4.79 8.18
C VAL A 42 -9.88 5.34 7.02
N THR A 43 -8.57 5.11 7.08
CA THR A 43 -7.61 5.47 6.03
C THR A 43 -6.93 4.21 5.49
N ARG A 44 -6.81 4.11 4.18
CA ARG A 44 -6.13 2.99 3.52
C ARG A 44 -4.68 3.35 3.25
N VAL A 45 -3.78 2.68 3.95
CA VAL A 45 -2.33 2.92 3.90
C VAL A 45 -1.66 1.77 3.16
N ALA A 46 -0.90 2.07 2.12
CA ALA A 46 -0.06 1.13 1.40
C ALA A 46 1.37 1.23 1.93
N TYR A 47 1.98 0.09 2.25
CA TYR A 47 3.39 -0.03 2.61
C TYR A 47 4.16 -0.57 1.42
N VAL A 48 5.21 0.15 1.03
CA VAL A 48 6.02 -0.14 -0.15
C VAL A 48 7.48 -0.26 0.25
N LYS A 49 8.17 -1.27 -0.28
CA LYS A 49 9.58 -1.55 -0.02
C LYS A 49 10.42 -1.33 -1.28
N ALA A 50 11.38 -0.42 -1.23
CA ALA A 50 12.29 -0.17 -2.35
C ALA A 50 13.32 -1.30 -2.46
N ALA A 51 13.98 -1.37 -3.62
CA ALA A 51 15.09 -2.28 -3.86
C ALA A 51 16.27 -2.08 -2.89
N ASN A 52 16.42 -0.88 -2.32
CA ASN A 52 17.44 -0.59 -1.29
C ASN A 52 17.02 -1.04 0.12
N GLY A 53 15.86 -1.69 0.27
CA GLY A 53 15.32 -2.19 1.53
C GLY A 53 14.61 -1.14 2.39
N ILE A 54 14.59 0.13 2.00
CA ILE A 54 13.86 1.19 2.72
C ILE A 54 12.36 1.03 2.46
N GLU A 55 11.58 1.07 3.53
CA GLU A 55 10.13 1.03 3.48
C GLU A 55 9.55 2.43 3.68
N TRP A 56 8.50 2.76 2.91
CA TRP A 56 7.69 3.96 3.10
C TRP A 56 6.21 3.62 2.97
N SER A 57 5.37 4.52 3.44
CA SER A 57 3.93 4.43 3.27
C SER A 57 3.39 5.54 2.36
N THR A 58 2.29 5.24 1.68
CA THR A 58 1.50 6.19 0.89
C THR A 58 0.03 5.81 0.94
N ALA A 59 -0.85 6.64 0.39
CA ALA A 59 -2.26 6.28 0.25
C ALA A 59 -2.41 5.08 -0.70
N ALA A 60 -3.26 4.11 -0.36
CA ALA A 60 -3.49 2.96 -1.23
C ALA A 60 -4.05 3.33 -2.62
N ASP A 61 -4.67 4.50 -2.75
CA ASP A 61 -5.17 5.02 -4.02
C ASP A 61 -4.09 5.75 -4.84
N ASN A 62 -2.91 6.00 -4.26
CA ASN A 62 -1.78 6.63 -4.93
C ASN A 62 -0.86 5.63 -5.62
N ILE A 63 -1.06 4.31 -5.46
CA ILE A 63 -0.20 3.31 -6.08
C ILE A 63 -0.77 2.83 -7.42
N GLN A 64 0.12 2.60 -8.38
CA GLN A 64 -0.21 1.95 -9.65
C GLN A 64 0.76 0.82 -9.93
N ALA A 65 0.34 -0.19 -10.67
CA ALA A 65 1.24 -1.25 -11.12
C ALA A 65 2.34 -0.69 -12.03
N VAL A 66 3.58 -1.13 -11.81
CA VAL A 66 4.64 -0.96 -12.79
C VAL A 66 4.43 -2.01 -13.88
N ARG A 67 4.44 -1.57 -15.15
CA ARG A 67 4.33 -2.47 -16.31
C ARG A 67 5.64 -3.16 -16.61
#